data_AF-A0A2E8TTM2-F1
#
_entry.id   AF-A0A2E8TTM2-F1
#
_cell.length_a   1.000
_cell.length_b   1.000
_cell.length_c   1.000
_cell.angle_alpha   90.00
_cell.angle_beta   90.00
_cell.angle_gamma   90.00
#
_symmetry.space_group_name_H-M   'P 1'
#
loop_
_entity.id
_entity.type
_entity.pdbx_description
1 polymer ?
#
loop_
_entity_poly.entity_id
_entity_poly.type
_entity_poly.pdbx_seq_one_letter_code
_entity_poly.pdbx_strand_id
1 'polypeptide(L)'
;RWGELIESSRLFAAKSGLEKDANRSEIINIVNEAISESGLSEKTESLLCMLGESVVVVPKDPNSRGDWMGPLSEVLRESGLSYYSSKVGQMM
;
A
#
# COMPACT_ATOMS: atom_id res chain seq x y z
N ARG A 1 9.98 -5.93 14.04
CA ARG A 1 8.82 -6.72 13.59
C ARG A 1 7.99 -6.03 12.50
N TRP A 2 7.35 -4.87 12.72
CA TRP A 2 6.51 -4.26 11.68
C TRP A 2 7.28 -3.86 10.41
N GLY A 3 8.38 -3.11 10.55
CA GLY A 3 9.23 -2.75 9.40
C GLY A 3 9.81 -3.96 8.67
N GLU A 4 10.22 -5.00 9.42
CA GLU A 4 10.70 -6.27 8.83
C GLU A 4 9.61 -7.00 8.02
N LEU A 5 8.35 -6.93 8.46
CA LEU A 5 7.22 -7.51 7.74
C LEU A 5 6.98 -6.78 6.42
N ILE A 6 6.98 -5.45 6.44
CA ILE A 6 6.86 -4.63 5.23
C ILE A 6 7.99 -4.95 4.26
N GLU A 7 9.23 -4.95 4.75
CA GLU A 7 10.41 -5.27 3.95
C GLU A 7 10.34 -6.67 3.33
N SER A 8 9.98 -7.68 4.14
CA SER A 8 9.86 -9.06 3.67
C SER A 8 8.76 -9.23 2.63
N SER A 9 7.64 -8.50 2.78
CA SER A 9 6.55 -8.49 1.80
C SER A 9 6.99 -7.90 0.46
N ARG A 10 7.70 -6.77 0.48
CA ARG A 10 8.25 -6.15 -0.74
C ARG A 10 9.25 -7.07 -1.44
N LEU A 11 10.17 -7.66 -0.67
CA LEU A 11 11.14 -8.62 -1.19
C LEU A 11 10.47 -9.87 -1.77
N PHE A 12 9.39 -10.36 -1.14
CA PHE A 12 8.63 -11.48 -1.67
C PHE A 12 8.03 -11.14 -3.03
N ALA A 13 7.35 -10.00 -3.15
CA ALA A 13 6.71 -9.58 -4.40
C ALA A 13 7.73 -9.47 -5.55
N ALA A 14 8.90 -8.89 -5.27
CA ALA A 14 9.98 -8.77 -6.24
C ALA A 14 10.59 -10.12 -6.63
N LYS A 15 10.92 -10.97 -5.66
CA LYS A 15 11.59 -12.26 -5.91
C LYS A 15 10.68 -13.32 -6.52
N SER A 16 9.38 -13.27 -6.23
CA SER A 16 8.40 -14.20 -6.81
C SER A 16 7.99 -13.83 -8.23
N GLY A 17 8.33 -12.62 -8.69
CA GLY A 17 7.85 -12.09 -9.97
C GLY A 17 6.40 -11.60 -9.93
N LEU A 18 5.79 -11.50 -8.75
CA LEU A 18 4.43 -10.99 -8.58
C LEU A 18 4.26 -9.58 -9.15
N GLU A 19 5.31 -8.76 -9.01
CA GLU A 19 5.36 -7.40 -9.53
C GLU A 19 5.51 -7.31 -11.06
N LYS A 20 5.74 -8.44 -11.76
CA LYS A 20 5.93 -8.49 -13.21
C LYS A 20 4.64 -8.79 -13.97
N ASP A 21 3.58 -9.12 -13.25
CA ASP A 21 2.23 -9.26 -13.80
C ASP A 21 1.69 -7.87 -14.15
N ALA A 22 1.42 -7.61 -15.44
CA ALA A 22 1.21 -6.26 -15.96
C ALA A 22 0.10 -5.49 -15.22
N ASN A 23 -1.03 -6.14 -14.93
CA ASN A 23 -2.14 -5.54 -14.20
C ASN A 23 -1.73 -5.15 -12.77
N ARG A 24 -0.89 -5.96 -12.11
CA ARG A 24 -0.39 -5.70 -10.76
C ARG A 24 0.67 -4.60 -10.74
N SER A 25 1.55 -4.56 -11.74
CA SER A 25 2.54 -3.49 -11.90
C SER A 25 1.86 -2.13 -12.09
N GLU A 26 0.80 -2.08 -12.89
CA GLU A 26 0.05 -0.86 -13.16
C GLU A 26 -0.59 -0.31 -11.89
N ILE A 27 -1.36 -1.13 -11.16
CA ILE A 27 -2.05 -0.68 -9.95
C ILE A 27 -1.07 -0.23 -8.85
N ILE A 28 0.06 -0.92 -8.65
CA ILE A 28 1.02 -0.49 -7.62
C ILE A 28 1.76 0.79 -8.02
N ASN A 29 2.00 1.02 -9.31
CA ASN A 29 2.59 2.27 -9.79
C ASN A 29 1.64 3.45 -9.56
N ILE A 30 0.36 3.31 -9.92
CA ILE A 30 -0.66 4.34 -9.66
C ILE A 30 -0.73 4.67 -8.16
N VAL A 31 -0.73 3.65 -7.30
CA VAL A 31 -0.77 3.85 -5.85
C VAL A 31 0.50 4.53 -5.33
N ASN A 32 1.67 4.18 -5.86
CA ASN A 32 2.94 4.81 -5.49
C ASN A 32 2.99 6.28 -5.91
N GLU A 33 2.49 6.61 -7.10
CA GLU A 33 2.32 7.98 -7.56
C GLU A 33 1.39 8.76 -6.63
N ALA A 34 0.22 8.21 -6.30
CA ALA A 34 -0.72 8.83 -5.37
C ALA A 34 -0.12 9.09 -3.97
N ILE A 35 0.68 8.15 -3.45
CA ILE A 35 1.42 8.32 -2.19
C ILE A 35 2.42 9.48 -2.29
N SER A 36 3.15 9.58 -3.41
CA SER A 36 4.13 10.63 -3.65
C SER A 36 3.47 12.01 -3.77
N GLU A 37 2.40 12.11 -4.56
CA GLU A 37 1.62 13.35 -4.74
C GLU A 37 0.99 13.85 -3.44
N SER A 38 0.59 12.92 -2.57
CA SER A 38 0.06 13.22 -1.24
C SER A 38 1.14 13.62 -0.22
N GLY A 39 2.44 13.56 -0.57
CA GLY A 39 3.54 13.79 0.36
C GLY A 39 3.64 12.74 1.47
N LEU A 40 3.20 11.50 1.20
CA LEU A 40 3.09 10.43 2.18
C LEU A 40 4.18 9.36 2.07
N SER A 41 5.15 9.51 1.16
CA SER A 41 6.23 8.53 0.92
C SER A 41 7.00 8.12 2.17
N GLU A 42 7.20 9.03 3.12
CA GLU A 42 7.88 8.75 4.39
C GLU A 42 6.97 8.13 5.46
N LYS A 43 5.65 8.17 5.26
CA LYS A 43 4.64 7.74 6.24
C LYS A 43 4.01 6.40 5.90
N THR A 44 3.93 6.05 4.63
CA THR A 44 3.20 4.89 4.14
C THR A 44 4.02 4.06 3.17
N GLU A 45 3.67 2.79 3.04
CA GLU A 45 4.21 1.87 2.05
C GLU A 45 3.04 1.19 1.32
N SER A 46 3.17 0.99 0.01
CA SER A 46 2.23 0.19 -0.78
C SER A 46 2.78 -1.24 -0.94
N LEU A 47 1.91 -2.24 -0.86
CA LEU A 47 2.29 -3.65 -0.96
C LEU A 47 1.29 -4.40 -1.84
N LEU A 48 1.80 -5.24 -2.75
CA LEU A 48 0.95 -6.12 -3.57
C LEU A 48 0.27 -7.18 -2.70
N CYS A 49 -1.03 -7.40 -2.98
CA CYS A 49 -1.75 -8.53 -2.44
C CYS A 49 -1.38 -9.82 -3.20
N MET A 50 -1.21 -10.91 -2.45
CA MET A 50 -0.60 -12.14 -2.97
C MET A 50 -1.48 -12.88 -3.99
N LEU A 51 -2.80 -12.89 -3.79
CA LEU A 51 -3.75 -13.70 -4.55
C LEU A 51 -4.81 -12.87 -5.31
N GLY A 52 -4.52 -11.59 -5.62
CA GLY A 52 -5.45 -10.73 -6.36
C GLY A 52 -4.77 -9.52 -7.01
N GLU A 53 -5.56 -8.80 -7.80
CA GLU A 53 -5.19 -7.52 -8.41
C GLU A 53 -5.56 -6.37 -7.47
N SER A 54 -4.82 -6.25 -6.38
CA SER A 54 -5.05 -5.21 -5.39
C SER A 54 -3.77 -4.84 -4.65
N VAL A 55 -3.77 -3.64 -4.10
CA VAL A 55 -2.68 -3.09 -3.31
C VAL A 55 -3.21 -2.78 -1.92
N VAL A 56 -2.41 -3.06 -0.90
CA VAL A 56 -2.66 -2.57 0.46
C VAL A 56 -1.68 -1.44 0.76
N VAL A 57 -2.19 -0.34 1.29
CA VAL A 57 -1.36 0.75 1.81
C VAL A 57 -1.35 0.67 3.32
N VAL A 58 -0.16 0.68 3.90
CA VAL A 58 0.04 0.55 5.34
C VAL A 58 0.95 1.65 5.86
N PRO A 59 0.80 2.08 7.12
CA PRO A 59 1.73 3.06 7.69
C PRO A 59 3.07 2.40 7.97
N LYS A 60 4.17 3.15 7.81
CA LYS A 60 5.52 2.71 8.21
C LYS A 60 5.66 2.65 9.74
N ASP A 61 4.95 3.52 10.46
CA ASP A 61 4.80 3.46 11.92
C ASP A 61 3.51 2.71 12.29
N PRO A 62 3.59 1.57 13.01
CA PRO A 62 2.40 0.82 13.44
C PRO A 62 1.50 1.59 14.41
N ASN A 63 1.99 2.67 15.03
CA ASN A 63 1.21 3.53 15.94
C ASN A 63 0.53 4.71 15.23
N SER A 64 0.67 4.82 13.91
CA SER A 64 0.02 5.86 13.11
C SER A 64 -1.50 5.85 13.33
N ARG A 65 -2.07 7.03 13.59
CA ARG A 65 -3.51 7.21 13.85
C ARG A 65 -4.39 7.25 12.61
N GLY A 66 -3.79 7.17 11.42
CA GLY A 66 -4.54 7.14 10.15
C GLY A 66 -4.71 8.50 9.48
N ASP A 67 -4.00 9.53 9.92
CA ASP A 67 -4.06 10.89 9.36
C ASP A 67 -3.69 10.94 7.86
N TRP A 68 -3.00 9.93 7.36
CA TRP A 68 -2.63 9.74 5.96
C TRP A 68 -3.79 9.25 5.08
N MET A 69 -4.83 8.65 5.67
CA MET A 69 -5.90 7.98 4.91
C MET A 69 -6.75 8.97 4.13
N GLY A 70 -7.07 10.13 4.72
CA GLY A 70 -7.89 11.16 4.08
C GLY A 70 -7.26 11.69 2.80
N PRO A 71 -6.07 12.33 2.88
CA PRO A 71 -5.37 12.87 1.71
C PRO A 71 -5.15 11.81 0.62
N LEU A 72 -4.69 10.61 1.00
CA LEU A 72 -4.43 9.55 0.04
C LEU A 72 -5.72 9.08 -0.66
N SER A 73 -6.83 8.98 0.07
CA SER A 73 -8.09 8.50 -0.49
C SER A 73 -8.68 9.43 -1.55
N GLU A 74 -8.43 10.73 -1.43
CA GLU A 74 -8.85 11.72 -2.42
C GLU A 74 -8.07 11.52 -3.73
N VAL A 75 -6.74 11.44 -3.64
CA VAL A 75 -5.88 11.23 -4.80
C VAL A 75 -6.15 9.88 -5.47
N LEU A 76 -6.30 8.79 -4.70
CA LEU A 76 -6.62 7.47 -5.26
C LEU A 76 -7.94 7.47 -6.05
N ARG A 77 -8.95 8.22 -5.58
CA ARG A 77 -10.23 8.34 -6.28
C ARG A 77 -10.09 9.14 -7.57
N GLU A 78 -9.27 10.19 -7.57
CA GLU A 78 -8.94 10.97 -8.77
C GLU A 78 -8.18 10.15 -9.80
N SER A 79 -7.34 9.21 -9.35
CA SER A 79 -6.66 8.22 -10.20
C SER A 79 -7.58 7.09 -10.70
N GLY A 80 -8.88 7.12 -10.38
CA GLY A 80 -9.86 6.13 -10.84
C GLY A 80 -9.87 4.81 -10.06
N LEU A 81 -9.18 4.73 -8.93
CA LEU A 81 -9.14 3.53 -8.09
C LEU A 81 -10.25 3.54 -7.04
N SER A 82 -10.83 2.37 -6.80
CA SER A 82 -11.67 2.12 -5.64
C SER A 82 -10.81 1.72 -4.44
N TYR A 83 -11.17 2.17 -3.25
CA TYR A 83 -10.46 1.83 -2.02
C TYR A 83 -11.42 1.45 -0.89
N TYR A 84 -10.89 0.72 0.09
CA TYR A 84 -11.58 0.40 1.33
C TYR A 84 -10.61 0.55 2.51
N SER A 85 -11.08 1.22 3.56
CA SER A 85 -10.32 1.40 4.79
C SER A 85 -10.65 0.32 5.81
N SER A 86 -9.62 -0.28 6.40
CA SER A 86 -9.76 -1.25 7.50
C SER A 86 -8.77 -0.97 8.64
N LYS A 87 -8.87 -1.73 9.72
CA LYS A 87 -7.94 -1.70 10.86
C LYS A 87 -7.42 -3.11 11.13
N VAL A 88 -6.16 -3.21 11.56
CA VAL A 88 -5.60 -4.47 12.04
C VAL A 88 -6.26 -4.80 13.37
N GLY A 89 -6.84 -6.00 13.48
CA GLY A 89 -7.46 -6.48 14.71
C GLY A 89 -6.45 -6.63 15.83
N GLN A 90 -6.88 -6.41 17.07
CA GLN A 90 -6.07 -6.76 18.23
C GLN A 90 -6.11 -8.28 18.43
N MET A 91 -4.95 -8.87 18.68
CA MET A 91 -4.88 -10.28 19.04
C MET A 91 -5.35 -10.40 20.50
N MET A 92 -6.49 -11.08 20.70
CA MET A 92 -6.98 -11.46 22.05
C MET A 92 -6.09 -12.52 22.66
#